data_AF-A0A9W7KWB6-F1
#
_entry.id   AF-A0A9W7KWB6-F1
#
_cell.length_a   1.000
_cell.length_b   1.000
_cell.length_c   1.000
_cell.angle_alpha   90.00
_cell.angle_beta   90.00
_cell.angle_gamma   90.00
#
_symmetry.space_group_name_H-M   'P 1'
#
loop_
_entity.id
_entity.type
_entity.pdbx_description
1 polymer ?
#
loop_
_entity_poly.entity_id
_entity_poly.type
_entity_poly.pdbx_seq_one_letter_code
_entity_poly.pdbx_strand_id
1 'polypeptide(L)'
;MVMPKPPRGLTMIPWLVRGEFHTHLAKAGLTPMSPDEMELLGDSFRDSYIDDWEGQEYEPEKWVNGGVRNKVFLYEISQLETERFGVEVLDHLGVDSKFAMPEMFHVKPGTENAAYQTKGPAPEEMEKVKRYKINICDDEHSIVHEALNIIAANASDWIMGYLLKSPRVSFSEGFVELVQAWKIDPCVDRIIKKGGV
;
A
#
# COMPACT_ATOMS: atom_id res chain seq x y z
N MET A 1 -27.25 2.10 26.55
CA MET A 1 -26.37 3.28 26.38
C MET A 1 -25.97 3.27 24.91
N VAL A 2 -26.57 4.15 24.10
CA VAL A 2 -26.40 4.14 22.64
C VAL A 2 -25.23 5.06 22.29
N MET A 3 -24.18 4.52 21.67
CA MET A 3 -23.07 5.34 21.20
C MET A 3 -23.51 6.17 19.98
N PRO A 4 -23.15 7.46 19.92
CA PRO A 4 -23.47 8.29 18.76
C PRO A 4 -22.69 7.80 17.53
N LYS A 5 -23.37 7.73 16.38
CA LYS A 5 -22.72 7.46 15.09
C LYS A 5 -21.71 8.58 14.76
N PRO A 6 -20.52 8.26 14.28
CA PRO A 6 -19.55 9.27 13.86
C PRO A 6 -20.09 10.05 12.65
N PRO A 7 -19.73 11.33 12.51
CA PRO A 7 -20.17 12.16 11.39
C PRO A 7 -19.64 11.60 10.06
N ARG A 8 -20.50 11.58 9.04
CA ARG A 8 -20.15 11.23 7.66
C ARG A 8 -19.20 12.29 7.10
N GLY A 9 -17.91 11.98 7.13
CA GLY A 9 -16.84 12.85 6.65
C GLY A 9 -15.47 12.34 7.09
N LEU A 10 -15.28 11.02 7.12
CA LEU A 10 -14.04 10.38 7.51
C LEU A 10 -12.97 10.67 6.44
N THR A 11 -12.10 11.62 6.77
CA THR A 11 -10.76 11.69 6.21
C THR A 11 -10.03 10.43 6.66
N MET A 12 -9.61 9.60 5.70
CA MET A 12 -8.83 8.40 5.97
C MET A 12 -7.55 8.80 6.69
N ILE A 13 -7.31 8.17 7.84
CA ILE A 13 -6.06 8.31 8.58
C ILE A 13 -5.02 7.41 7.90
N PRO A 14 -3.87 7.92 7.40
CA PRO A 14 -2.90 7.13 6.64
C PRO A 14 -2.29 5.92 7.36
N TRP A 15 -2.40 5.86 8.70
CA TRP A 15 -1.90 4.73 9.50
C TRP A 15 -2.77 3.47 9.40
N LEU A 16 -4.06 3.60 9.03
CA LEU A 16 -4.98 2.47 8.84
C LEU A 16 -4.69 1.67 7.55
N VAL A 17 -4.06 2.30 6.55
CA VAL A 17 -3.80 1.69 5.23
C VAL A 17 -2.76 0.56 5.29
N ARG A 18 -1.90 0.52 6.32
CA ARG A 18 -0.77 -0.44 6.37
C ARG A 18 -1.16 -1.86 6.74
N GLY A 19 -2.28 -2.07 7.44
CA GLY A 19 -2.83 -3.41 7.72
C GLY A 19 -3.72 -3.95 6.60
N GLU A 20 -4.23 -3.05 5.74
CA GLU A 20 -5.22 -3.40 4.71
C GLU A 20 -4.62 -3.97 3.42
N PHE A 21 -3.29 -3.91 3.24
CA PHE A 21 -2.68 -4.45 2.03
C PHE A 21 -2.94 -5.96 1.88
N HIS A 22 -2.68 -6.73 2.93
CA HIS A 22 -2.98 -8.17 2.94
C HIS A 22 -4.47 -8.44 2.70
N THR A 23 -5.31 -7.57 3.24
CA THR A 23 -6.76 -7.60 3.07
C THR A 23 -7.22 -7.38 1.64
N HIS A 24 -6.66 -6.40 0.95
CA HIS A 24 -6.96 -6.17 -0.47
C HIS A 24 -6.50 -7.34 -1.33
N LEU A 25 -5.34 -7.91 -1.02
CA LEU A 25 -4.86 -9.11 -1.70
C LEU A 25 -5.75 -10.32 -1.44
N ALA A 26 -6.25 -10.50 -0.21
CA ALA A 26 -7.20 -11.55 0.13
C ALA A 26 -8.56 -11.37 -0.55
N LYS A 27 -9.09 -10.14 -0.62
CA LYS A 27 -10.29 -9.80 -1.41
C LYS A 27 -10.08 -10.09 -2.90
N ALA A 28 -8.87 -9.87 -3.41
CA ALA A 28 -8.47 -10.25 -4.76
C ALA A 28 -8.11 -11.74 -4.90
N GLY A 29 -8.28 -12.53 -3.84
CA GLY A 29 -7.95 -13.96 -3.73
C GLY A 29 -6.53 -14.31 -4.17
N LEU A 30 -5.59 -13.38 -3.96
CA LEU A 30 -4.17 -13.57 -4.19
C LEU A 30 -3.46 -14.14 -2.96
N THR A 31 -4.04 -13.96 -1.77
CA THR A 31 -3.58 -14.55 -0.52
C THR A 31 -4.74 -15.22 0.20
N PRO A 32 -4.51 -16.32 0.93
CA PRO A 32 -5.49 -16.82 1.88
C PRO A 32 -5.70 -15.78 2.99
N MET A 33 -6.88 -15.80 3.61
CA MET A 33 -7.20 -15.03 4.80
C MET A 33 -7.97 -15.94 5.75
N SER A 34 -7.33 -16.34 6.83
CA SER A 34 -7.90 -17.18 7.87
C SER A 34 -8.90 -16.41 8.74
N PRO A 35 -9.82 -17.09 9.43
CA PRO A 35 -10.72 -16.45 10.40
C PRO A 35 -9.98 -15.66 11.48
N ASP A 36 -8.86 -16.21 11.98
CA ASP A 36 -8.03 -15.56 13.01
C ASP A 36 -7.38 -14.27 12.47
N GLU A 37 -6.92 -14.27 11.22
CA GLU A 37 -6.40 -13.06 10.56
C GLU A 37 -7.48 -12.00 10.36
N MET A 38 -8.73 -12.39 10.09
CA MET A 38 -9.85 -11.45 10.01
C MET A 38 -10.16 -10.78 11.36
N GLU A 39 -10.00 -11.50 12.46
CA GLU A 39 -10.21 -10.96 13.82
C GLU A 39 -9.17 -9.87 14.15
N LEU A 40 -7.93 -10.04 13.69
CA LEU A 40 -6.84 -9.07 13.88
C LEU A 40 -7.06 -7.73 13.14
N LEU A 41 -7.95 -7.69 12.14
CA LEU A 41 -8.24 -6.49 11.33
C LEU A 41 -9.31 -5.57 11.95
N GLY A 42 -9.96 -5.99 13.04
CA GLY A 42 -10.90 -5.18 13.84
C GLY A 42 -12.33 -5.08 13.28
N ASP A 43 -13.26 -4.67 14.15
CA ASP A 43 -14.71 -4.69 13.88
C ASP A 43 -15.13 -3.79 12.68
N SER A 44 -14.46 -2.65 12.48
CA SER A 44 -14.76 -1.76 11.36
C SER A 44 -14.49 -2.41 10.00
N PHE A 45 -13.52 -3.33 9.94
CA PHE A 45 -13.26 -4.11 8.75
C PHE A 45 -14.33 -5.19 8.55
N ARG A 46 -14.65 -5.90 9.64
CA ARG A 46 -15.66 -6.95 9.67
C ARG A 46 -17.00 -6.44 9.15
N ASP A 47 -17.43 -5.25 9.55
CA ASP A 47 -18.68 -4.64 9.08
C ASP A 47 -18.62 -4.30 7.57
N SER A 48 -17.51 -3.74 7.06
CA SER A 48 -17.36 -3.44 5.62
C SER A 48 -17.21 -4.67 4.72
N TYR A 49 -16.65 -5.75 5.26
CA TYR A 49 -16.51 -7.02 4.56
C TYR A 49 -17.83 -7.78 4.56
N ILE A 50 -18.58 -7.73 5.68
CA ILE A 50 -19.86 -8.40 5.84
C ILE A 50 -20.98 -7.66 5.11
N ASP A 51 -21.00 -6.32 5.07
CA ASP A 51 -22.06 -5.55 4.39
C ASP A 51 -22.09 -5.78 2.88
N ASP A 52 -20.93 -5.96 2.23
CA ASP A 52 -20.85 -6.37 0.82
C ASP A 52 -21.22 -7.87 0.61
N TRP A 53 -21.38 -8.64 1.69
CA TRP A 53 -21.48 -10.10 1.73
C TRP A 53 -22.75 -10.66 2.40
N GLU A 54 -23.62 -9.83 2.99
CA GLU A 54 -24.89 -10.28 3.59
C GLU A 54 -25.78 -10.92 2.51
N GLY A 55 -25.70 -12.25 2.40
CA GLY A 55 -26.48 -13.07 1.47
C GLY A 55 -25.67 -14.08 0.65
N GLN A 56 -24.33 -14.04 0.69
CA GLN A 56 -23.49 -15.07 0.06
C GLN A 56 -22.80 -15.92 1.13
N GLU A 57 -23.11 -17.21 1.14
CA GLU A 57 -22.49 -18.19 2.03
C GLU A 57 -20.96 -18.19 1.76
N TYR A 58 -20.18 -17.91 2.80
CA TYR A 58 -18.71 -17.90 2.72
C TYR A 58 -18.22 -19.33 2.42
N GLU A 59 -18.00 -19.65 1.15
CA GLU A 59 -17.45 -20.92 0.69
C GLU A 59 -15.99 -20.74 0.24
N PRO A 60 -14.99 -20.82 1.15
CA PRO A 60 -13.58 -20.54 0.84
C PRO A 60 -13.04 -21.43 -0.30
N GLU A 61 -13.61 -22.61 -0.48
CA GLU A 61 -13.25 -23.57 -1.55
C GLU A 61 -13.63 -23.09 -2.96
N LYS A 62 -14.70 -22.28 -3.09
CA LYS A 62 -15.09 -21.65 -4.36
C LYS A 62 -14.16 -20.50 -4.75
N TRP A 63 -13.41 -19.90 -3.83
CA TRP A 63 -12.46 -18.83 -4.15
C TRP A 63 -11.14 -19.37 -4.68
N VAL A 64 -10.70 -20.51 -4.14
CA VAL A 64 -9.50 -21.20 -4.63
C VAL A 64 -9.73 -21.81 -6.01
N ASN A 65 -10.94 -22.31 -6.30
CA ASN A 65 -11.26 -23.01 -7.56
C ASN A 65 -12.08 -22.20 -8.58
N GLY A 66 -12.80 -21.15 -8.17
CA GLY A 66 -13.75 -20.40 -9.00
C GLY A 66 -13.14 -19.25 -9.80
N GLY A 67 -11.82 -19.06 -9.74
CA GLY A 67 -11.12 -18.12 -10.59
C GLY A 67 -11.45 -16.65 -10.30
N VAL A 68 -10.76 -16.07 -9.33
CA VAL A 68 -10.85 -14.63 -9.01
C VAL A 68 -10.67 -13.74 -10.26
N ARG A 69 -11.66 -12.90 -10.58
CA ARG A 69 -11.69 -12.20 -11.87
C ARG A 69 -10.76 -10.98 -11.96
N ASN A 70 -10.31 -10.44 -10.83
CA ASN A 70 -9.65 -9.15 -10.81
C ASN A 70 -8.13 -9.30 -11.00
N LYS A 71 -7.61 -8.73 -12.07
CA LYS A 71 -6.18 -8.53 -12.22
C LYS A 71 -5.73 -7.40 -11.28
N VAL A 72 -4.48 -7.45 -10.85
CA VAL A 72 -3.87 -6.44 -9.97
C VAL A 72 -2.73 -5.77 -10.71
N PHE A 73 -2.73 -4.43 -10.70
CA PHE A 73 -1.64 -3.62 -11.23
C PHE A 73 -0.85 -3.01 -10.07
N LEU A 74 0.44 -3.33 -9.99
CA LEU A 74 1.32 -2.81 -8.95
C LEU A 74 2.18 -1.67 -9.49
N TYR A 75 2.27 -0.59 -8.72
CA TYR A 75 3.07 0.58 -9.08
C TYR A 75 3.52 1.34 -7.83
N GLU A 76 4.53 2.19 -7.99
CA GLU A 76 4.97 3.14 -7.00
C GLU A 76 4.42 4.54 -7.33
N ILE A 77 4.12 5.31 -6.29
CA ILE A 77 3.37 6.58 -6.39
C ILE A 77 4.08 7.60 -7.29
N SER A 78 5.41 7.68 -7.30
CA SER A 78 6.15 8.61 -8.18
C SER A 78 5.98 8.27 -9.66
N GLN A 79 5.63 7.04 -10.01
CA GLN A 79 5.36 6.65 -11.40
C GLN A 79 4.08 7.30 -11.95
N LEU A 80 3.18 7.78 -11.09
CA LEU A 80 1.99 8.54 -11.51
C LEU A 80 2.34 9.79 -12.33
N GLU A 81 3.55 10.33 -12.16
CA GLU A 81 4.02 11.51 -12.88
C GLU A 81 4.68 11.17 -14.23
N THR A 82 4.83 9.88 -14.55
CA THR A 82 5.48 9.44 -15.80
C THR A 82 4.48 9.31 -16.95
N GLU A 83 4.88 9.73 -18.15
CA GLU A 83 4.04 9.58 -19.36
C GLU A 83 3.74 8.10 -19.68
N ARG A 84 4.62 7.18 -19.28
CA ARG A 84 4.47 5.73 -19.52
C ARG A 84 3.39 5.09 -18.67
N PHE A 85 3.18 5.56 -17.44
CA PHE A 85 2.23 4.96 -16.51
C PHE A 85 0.83 4.83 -17.10
N GLY A 86 0.35 5.87 -17.80
CA GLY A 86 -0.96 5.85 -18.46
C GLY A 86 -1.11 4.71 -19.46
N VAL A 87 -0.07 4.45 -20.25
CA VAL A 87 -0.06 3.37 -21.25
C VAL A 87 -0.05 2.00 -20.57
N GLU A 88 0.75 1.83 -19.53
CA GLU A 88 0.85 0.56 -18.78
C GLU A 88 -0.47 0.19 -18.10
N VAL A 89 -1.18 1.17 -17.54
CA VAL A 89 -2.50 0.96 -16.93
C VAL A 89 -3.53 0.57 -18.00
N LEU A 90 -3.55 1.24 -19.15
CA LEU A 90 -4.49 0.90 -20.23
C LEU A 90 -4.24 -0.51 -20.78
N ASP A 91 -2.98 -0.90 -20.95
CA ASP A 91 -2.60 -2.27 -21.35
C ASP A 91 -3.06 -3.30 -20.31
N HIS A 92 -2.83 -3.03 -19.02
CA HIS A 92 -3.30 -3.89 -17.93
C HIS A 92 -4.82 -4.12 -17.97
N LEU A 93 -5.57 -3.03 -18.19
CA LEU A 93 -7.04 -3.04 -18.28
C LEU A 93 -7.54 -3.66 -19.61
N GLY A 94 -6.67 -3.86 -20.60
CA GLY A 94 -7.04 -4.32 -21.93
C GLY A 94 -7.86 -3.29 -22.71
N VAL A 95 -7.67 -2.00 -22.42
CA VAL A 95 -8.38 -0.89 -23.05
C VAL A 95 -7.50 -0.32 -24.18
N ASP A 96 -8.11 -0.04 -25.34
CA ASP A 96 -7.39 0.56 -26.48
C ASP A 96 -6.76 1.90 -26.04
N SER A 97 -5.48 2.11 -26.38
CA SER A 97 -4.72 3.32 -26.04
C SER A 97 -5.32 4.62 -26.57
N LYS A 98 -6.33 4.54 -27.45
CA LYS A 98 -7.13 5.68 -27.92
C LYS A 98 -8.06 6.28 -26.86
N PHE A 99 -8.37 5.53 -25.80
CA PHE A 99 -9.13 6.07 -24.68
C PHE A 99 -8.19 6.89 -23.81
N ALA A 100 -8.49 8.19 -23.67
CA ALA A 100 -7.78 9.03 -22.72
C ALA A 100 -8.03 8.50 -21.30
N MET A 101 -6.95 8.21 -20.57
CA MET A 101 -7.04 8.03 -19.13
C MET A 101 -7.72 9.27 -18.54
N PRO A 102 -8.69 9.11 -17.61
CA PRO A 102 -9.20 10.24 -16.85
C PRO A 102 -8.02 11.02 -16.27
N GLU A 103 -8.12 12.35 -16.27
CA GLU A 103 -7.11 13.20 -15.64
C GLU A 103 -6.88 12.66 -14.22
N MET A 104 -5.70 12.08 -13.99
CA MET A 104 -5.44 11.40 -12.74
C MET A 104 -5.51 12.44 -11.64
N PHE A 105 -6.36 12.22 -10.64
CA PHE A 105 -6.32 13.05 -9.45
C PHE A 105 -4.91 12.94 -8.89
N HIS A 106 -4.15 14.03 -8.94
CA HIS A 106 -2.84 14.16 -8.29
C HIS A 106 -3.03 14.15 -6.76
N VAL A 107 -3.59 13.08 -6.22
CA VAL A 107 -3.69 12.86 -4.78
C VAL A 107 -2.32 12.40 -4.35
N LYS A 108 -1.47 13.34 -3.95
CA LYS A 108 -0.27 12.99 -3.19
C LYS A 108 -0.78 12.43 -1.85
N PRO A 109 -0.53 11.16 -1.53
CA PRO A 109 -1.00 10.58 -0.27
C PRO A 109 -0.55 11.45 0.92
N GLY A 110 -1.49 11.84 1.78
CA GLY A 110 -1.24 12.77 2.89
C GLY A 110 -1.41 14.27 2.58
N THR A 111 -1.91 14.64 1.39
CA THR A 111 -2.25 16.03 1.03
C THR A 111 -3.74 16.29 0.86
N GLU A 112 -4.58 15.40 1.39
CA GLU A 112 -6.04 15.36 1.15
C GLU A 112 -6.80 16.59 1.68
N ASN A 113 -6.16 17.42 2.50
CA ASN A 113 -6.67 18.75 2.82
C ASN A 113 -6.36 19.72 1.67
N ALA A 114 -7.39 20.30 1.05
CA ALA A 114 -7.25 21.39 0.07
C ALA A 114 -6.37 22.57 0.58
N ALA A 115 -6.30 22.75 1.91
CA ALA A 115 -5.39 23.69 2.56
C ALA A 115 -3.90 23.26 2.48
N TYR A 116 -3.60 21.96 2.57
CA TYR A 116 -2.25 21.41 2.40
C TYR A 116 -1.76 21.54 0.97
N GLN A 117 -2.64 21.40 -0.03
CA GLN A 117 -2.27 21.52 -1.45
C GLN A 117 -1.95 22.95 -1.86
N THR A 118 -2.54 23.96 -1.21
CA THR A 118 -2.38 25.37 -1.58
C THR A 118 -1.39 26.14 -0.70
N LYS A 119 -1.19 25.74 0.57
CA LYS A 119 -0.33 26.45 1.53
C LYS A 119 0.68 25.57 2.26
N GLY A 120 0.63 24.25 2.09
CA GLY A 120 1.36 23.31 2.92
C GLY A 120 0.85 23.28 4.38
N PRO A 121 1.41 22.40 5.22
CA PRO A 121 1.19 22.46 6.66
C PRO A 121 1.51 23.84 7.22
N ALA A 122 0.77 24.30 8.23
CA ALA A 122 1.21 25.46 9.01
C ALA A 122 2.62 25.17 9.58
N PRO A 123 3.52 26.17 9.65
CA PRO A 123 4.88 25.96 10.16
C PRO A 123 4.91 25.26 11.53
N GLU A 124 3.95 25.56 12.40
CA GLU A 124 3.81 24.92 13.71
C GLU A 124 3.47 23.43 13.64
N GLU A 125 2.68 22.99 12.65
CA GLU A 125 2.39 21.59 12.41
C GLU A 125 3.61 20.85 11.85
N MET A 126 4.36 21.49 10.93
CA MET A 126 5.63 20.94 10.46
C MET A 126 6.63 20.74 11.59
N GLU A 127 6.73 21.70 12.51
CA GLU A 127 7.59 21.58 13.69
C GLU A 127 7.09 20.52 14.68
N LYS A 128 5.77 20.28 14.78
CA LYS A 128 5.25 19.12 15.52
C LYS A 128 5.66 17.81 14.85
N VAL A 129 5.44 17.66 13.55
CA VAL A 129 5.80 16.43 12.81
C VAL A 129 7.29 16.15 12.88
N LYS A 130 8.14 17.17 12.68
CA LYS A 130 9.61 17.04 12.78
C LYS A 130 10.06 16.50 14.14
N ARG A 131 9.41 16.91 15.24
CA ARG A 131 9.74 16.42 16.59
C ARG A 131 9.47 14.94 16.81
N TYR A 132 8.59 14.33 16.01
CA TYR A 132 8.30 12.90 16.07
C TYR A 132 9.02 12.09 14.99
N LYS A 133 9.85 12.74 14.14
CA LYS A 133 10.67 12.01 13.18
C LYS A 133 11.83 11.34 13.91
N ILE A 134 11.80 10.03 13.95
CA ILE A 134 12.93 9.22 14.41
C ILE A 134 13.85 8.91 13.23
N ASN A 135 15.16 8.87 13.50
CA ASN A 135 16.12 8.37 12.53
C ASN A 135 16.43 6.91 12.87
N ILE A 136 15.89 5.99 12.08
CA ILE A 136 16.02 4.54 12.34
C ILE A 136 17.49 4.05 12.35
N CYS A 137 18.41 4.86 11.82
CA CYS A 137 19.84 4.55 11.79
C CYS A 137 20.61 4.97 13.06
N ASP A 138 19.94 5.60 14.04
CA ASP A 138 20.58 5.94 15.31
C ASP A 138 20.71 4.67 16.18
N ASP A 139 21.81 4.54 16.92
CA ASP A 139 22.16 3.32 17.68
C ASP A 139 21.06 2.88 18.67
N GLU A 140 20.33 3.84 19.25
CA GLU A 140 19.21 3.61 20.17
C GLU A 140 18.01 2.89 19.51
N HIS A 141 17.96 2.84 18.18
CA HIS A 141 16.91 2.19 17.39
C HIS A 141 17.38 0.93 16.66
N SER A 142 18.60 0.46 16.92
CA SER A 142 19.22 -0.73 16.28
C SER A 142 18.33 -1.97 16.27
N ILE A 143 17.64 -2.27 17.37
CA ILE A 143 16.73 -3.44 17.47
C ILE A 143 15.55 -3.30 16.50
N VAL A 144 14.94 -2.10 16.42
CA VAL A 144 13.81 -1.84 15.52
C VAL A 144 14.28 -1.84 14.07
N HIS A 145 15.45 -1.25 13.80
CA HIS A 145 16.08 -1.24 12.48
C HIS A 145 16.33 -2.67 11.95
N GLU A 146 16.93 -3.54 12.76
CA GLU A 146 17.18 -4.94 12.41
C GLU A 146 15.88 -5.68 12.09
N ALA A 147 14.85 -5.53 12.94
CA ALA A 147 13.56 -6.14 12.71
C ALA A 147 12.91 -5.66 11.39
N LEU A 148 12.98 -4.35 11.10
CA LEU A 148 12.44 -3.78 9.87
C LEU A 148 13.19 -4.27 8.62
N ASN A 149 14.51 -4.39 8.68
CA ASN A 149 15.30 -4.94 7.56
C ASN A 149 14.93 -6.39 7.27
N ILE A 150 14.76 -7.22 8.30
CA ILE A 150 14.32 -8.62 8.14
C ILE A 150 12.93 -8.66 7.49
N ILE A 151 11.98 -7.86 7.97
CA ILE A 151 10.62 -7.78 7.41
C ILE A 151 10.67 -7.33 5.95
N ALA A 152 11.45 -6.29 5.63
CA ALA A 152 11.58 -5.75 4.28
C ALA A 152 12.18 -6.79 3.31
N ALA A 153 13.22 -7.52 3.74
CA ALA A 153 13.82 -8.59 2.95
C ALA A 153 12.84 -9.74 2.70
N ASN A 154 12.14 -10.20 3.74
CA ASN A 154 11.13 -11.26 3.63
C ASN A 154 9.96 -10.84 2.72
N ALA A 155 9.49 -9.59 2.83
CA ALA A 155 8.45 -9.05 1.97
C ALA A 155 8.91 -9.00 0.51
N SER A 156 10.14 -8.54 0.26
CA SER A 156 10.75 -8.54 -1.07
C SER A 156 10.79 -9.95 -1.67
N ASP A 157 11.26 -10.94 -0.90
CA ASP A 157 11.31 -12.33 -1.32
C ASP A 157 9.93 -12.91 -1.64
N TRP A 158 8.93 -12.62 -0.81
CA TRP A 158 7.56 -13.06 -1.04
C TRP A 158 6.96 -12.41 -2.30
N ILE A 159 7.11 -11.10 -2.47
CA ILE A 159 6.57 -10.38 -3.64
C ILE A 159 7.22 -10.94 -4.92
N MET A 160 8.54 -11.01 -4.96
CA MET A 160 9.30 -11.49 -6.14
C MET A 160 9.08 -12.99 -6.40
N GLY A 161 9.06 -13.79 -5.33
CA GLY A 161 9.01 -15.24 -5.40
C GLY A 161 7.62 -15.79 -5.70
N TYR A 162 6.58 -15.05 -5.31
CA TYR A 162 5.18 -15.51 -5.36
C TYR A 162 4.27 -14.50 -6.08
N LEU A 163 4.12 -13.28 -5.57
CA LEU A 163 3.11 -12.33 -6.06
C LEU A 163 3.31 -11.98 -7.54
N LEU A 164 4.53 -11.60 -7.94
CA LEU A 164 4.84 -11.19 -9.31
C LEU A 164 4.83 -12.34 -10.32
N LYS A 165 4.87 -13.59 -9.85
CA LYS A 165 4.74 -14.76 -10.73
C LYS A 165 3.29 -15.11 -11.05
N SER A 166 2.33 -14.49 -10.35
CA SER A 166 0.92 -14.69 -10.64
C SER A 166 0.60 -14.11 -12.02
N PRO A 167 -0.05 -14.86 -12.94
CA PRO A 167 -0.47 -14.34 -14.24
C PRO A 167 -1.56 -13.26 -14.13
N ARG A 168 -2.05 -13.00 -12.92
CA ARG A 168 -3.03 -11.97 -12.60
C ARG A 168 -2.41 -10.66 -12.14
N VAL A 169 -1.11 -10.66 -11.88
CA VAL A 169 -0.39 -9.48 -11.42
C VAL A 169 0.40 -8.98 -12.61
N SER A 170 0.20 -7.71 -12.96
CA SER A 170 1.16 -6.98 -13.76
C SER A 170 1.65 -5.77 -12.96
N PHE A 171 2.72 -5.17 -13.43
CA PHE A 171 3.41 -4.13 -12.69
C PHE A 171 4.06 -3.17 -13.68
N SER A 172 4.27 -1.94 -13.23
CA SER A 172 4.93 -0.89 -14.00
C SER A 172 6.45 -1.12 -14.12
N GLU A 173 7.05 -0.47 -15.12
CA GLU A 173 8.50 -0.46 -15.30
C GLU A 173 9.23 0.12 -14.07
N GLY A 174 10.25 -0.56 -13.56
CA GLY A 174 10.99 -0.12 -12.36
C GLY A 174 10.46 -0.69 -11.04
N PHE A 175 9.29 -1.33 -11.04
CA PHE A 175 8.71 -1.90 -9.82
C PHE A 175 9.57 -3.02 -9.23
N VAL A 176 10.16 -3.86 -10.08
CA VAL A 176 11.02 -4.97 -9.66
C VAL A 176 12.26 -4.47 -8.95
N GLU A 177 12.94 -3.48 -9.53
CA GLU A 177 14.13 -2.86 -8.97
C GLU A 177 13.82 -2.23 -7.61
N LEU A 178 12.67 -1.58 -7.49
CA LEU A 178 12.21 -1.00 -6.24
C LEU A 178 12.00 -2.06 -5.15
N VAL A 179 11.29 -3.15 -5.45
CA VAL A 179 11.04 -4.23 -4.49
C VAL A 179 12.35 -4.93 -4.12
N GLN A 180 13.28 -5.11 -5.07
CA GLN A 180 14.59 -5.68 -4.79
C GLN A 180 15.42 -4.77 -3.87
N ALA A 181 15.32 -3.45 -4.03
CA ALA A 181 16.02 -2.49 -3.19
C ALA A 181 15.59 -2.54 -1.71
N TRP A 182 14.42 -3.10 -1.40
CA TRP A 182 13.98 -3.29 0.00
C TRP A 182 14.87 -4.26 0.80
N LYS A 183 15.69 -5.07 0.12
CA LYS A 183 16.69 -5.93 0.77
C LYS A 183 17.96 -5.19 1.18
N ILE A 184 18.14 -3.96 0.71
CA ILE A 184 19.31 -3.15 0.99
C ILE A 184 19.04 -2.32 2.24
N ASP A 185 19.96 -2.40 3.20
CA ASP A 185 19.87 -1.60 4.42
C ASP A 185 19.99 -0.10 4.08
N PRO A 186 18.95 0.72 4.37
CA PRO A 186 18.96 2.16 4.05
C PRO A 186 20.00 2.95 4.85
N CYS A 187 20.52 2.41 5.94
CA CYS A 187 21.53 3.05 6.78
C CYS A 187 22.96 2.89 6.23
N VAL A 188 23.22 1.82 5.47
CA VAL A 188 24.52 1.58 4.82
C VAL A 188 24.77 2.59 3.70
N ASP A 189 23.76 2.85 2.86
CA ASP A 189 23.84 3.82 1.76
C ASP A 189 24.10 5.26 2.24
N ARG A 190 23.67 5.60 3.46
CA ARG A 190 23.93 6.91 4.06
C ARG A 190 25.38 7.09 4.45
N ILE A 191 26.05 6.03 4.90
CA ILE A 191 27.46 6.08 5.29
C ILE A 191 28.33 6.35 4.05
N ILE A 192 27.99 5.71 2.92
CA ILE A 192 28.69 5.93 1.64
C ILE A 192 28.49 7.37 1.14
N LYS A 193 27.27 7.91 1.22
CA LYS A 193 26.99 9.31 0.79
C LYS A 193 27.58 10.37 1.72
N LYS A 194 27.80 10.07 3.00
CA LYS A 194 28.47 10.98 3.95
C LYS A 194 30.01 10.84 3.95
N GLY A 195 30.53 9.70 3.50
CA GLY A 195 31.97 9.42 3.39
C GLY A 195 32.57 9.63 1.99
N GLY A 196 31.78 10.08 1.03
CA GLY A 196 32.25 10.52 -0.28
C GLY A 196 32.90 11.90 -0.20
N VAL A 197 34.23 11.90 -0.33
CA VAL A 197 35.19 12.97 -0.68
C VAL A 197 34.60 14.35 -0.94
#